data_AF-A0A554P8V3-F1
#
_entry.id   AF-A0A554P8V3-F1
#
_cell.length_a   1.000
_cell.length_b   1.000
_cell.length_c   1.000
_cell.angle_alpha   90.00
_cell.angle_beta   90.00
_cell.angle_gamma   90.00
#
_symmetry.space_group_name_H-M   'P 1'
#
loop_
_entity.id
_entity.type
_entity.pdbx_description
1 polymer ?
#
loop_
_entity_poly.entity_id
_entity_poly.type
_entity_poly.pdbx_seq_one_letter_code
_entity_poly.pdbx_strand_id
1 'polypeptide(L)' 'MSTPPPIRIKRIDLSRPRIRRRVLRALKRSYQLTGGPISRAWLCTPGTLTFRLGNWHGHYNAKNEWVPI' A
#
# COMPACT_ATOMS: atom_id res chain seq x y z
N MET A 1 49.11 19.34 9.12
CA MET A 1 47.66 19.22 8.83
C MET A 1 47.17 17.89 9.37
N SER A 2 46.20 17.89 10.29
CA SER A 2 45.69 16.69 10.95
C SER A 2 44.63 15.99 10.09
N THR A 3 44.84 14.72 9.77
CA THR A 3 43.89 13.88 9.03
C THR A 3 42.63 13.59 9.87
N PRO A 4 41.42 13.71 9.30
CA PRO A 4 40.20 13.42 10.05
C PRO A 4 40.12 11.91 10.37
N PRO A 5 39.55 11.52 11.52
CA PRO A 5 39.44 10.12 11.89
C PRO A 5 38.55 9.38 10.89
N PRO A 6 38.89 8.14 10.52
CA PRO A 6 38.13 7.38 9.54
C PRO A 6 36.71 7.10 10.06
N ILE A 7 35.71 7.35 9.21
CA ILE A 7 34.31 7.03 9.47
C ILE A 7 34.23 5.53 9.79
N ARG A 8 33.93 5.19 11.05
CA ARG A 8 33.69 3.79 11.47
C ARG A 8 32.48 3.25 10.70
N ILE A 9 32.75 2.46 9.67
CA ILE A 9 31.72 1.65 9.01
C ILE A 9 31.13 0.73 10.08
N LYS A 10 29.85 0.93 10.42
CA LYS A 10 29.13 0.04 11.33
C LYS A 10 29.15 -1.36 10.71
N ARG A 11 30.00 -2.26 11.23
CA ARG A 11 30.06 -3.65 10.78
C ARG A 11 28.70 -4.29 11.02
N ILE A 12 28.08 -4.78 9.96
CA ILE A 12 26.87 -5.58 10.03
C ILE A 12 27.28 -6.95 10.56
N ASP A 13 26.92 -7.24 11.80
CA ASP A 13 27.18 -8.53 12.43
C ASP A 13 26.17 -9.57 11.90
N LEU A 14 26.67 -10.51 11.10
CA LEU A 14 25.86 -11.57 10.48
C LEU A 14 25.59 -12.75 11.43
N SER A 15 26.28 -12.81 12.57
CA SER A 15 26.08 -13.87 13.58
C SER A 15 24.81 -13.67 14.41
N ARG A 16 24.28 -12.44 14.42
CA ARG A 16 23.06 -12.12 15.17
C ARG A 16 21.83 -12.62 14.43
N PRO A 17 20.92 -13.35 15.11
CA PRO A 17 19.62 -13.66 14.56
C PRO A 17 18.90 -12.36 14.19
N ARG A 18 18.69 -12.11 12.90
CA ARG A 18 17.85 -11.02 12.46
C ARG A 18 16.46 -11.28 13.04
N ILE A 19 15.97 -10.38 13.91
CA ILE A 19 14.58 -10.42 14.35
C ILE A 19 13.74 -10.34 13.07
N ARG A 20 13.19 -11.48 12.64
CA ARG A 20 12.23 -11.54 11.54
C ARG A 20 10.91 -10.95 12.06
N ARG A 21 10.87 -9.62 12.21
CA ARG A 21 9.62 -8.92 12.49
C ARG A 21 8.65 -9.33 11.40
N ARG A 22 7.50 -9.86 11.80
CA ARG A 22 6.42 -10.16 10.88
C ARG A 22 6.01 -8.84 10.23
N VAL A 23 6.46 -8.62 9.00
CA VAL A 23 6.06 -7.45 8.22
C VAL A 23 4.61 -7.69 7.82
N LEU A 24 3.69 -6.81 8.24
CA LEU A 24 2.34 -6.81 7.72
C LEU A 24 2.43 -6.58 6.21
N ARG A 25 2.10 -7.60 5.42
CA ARG A 25 2.06 -7.53 3.97
C ARG A 25 0.62 -7.37 3.55
N ALA A 26 0.30 -6.25 2.90
CA ALA A 26 -0.97 -6.06 2.23
C ALA A 26 -0.84 -6.62 0.80
N LEU A 27 -1.53 -7.73 0.52
CA LEU A 27 -1.54 -8.31 -0.81
C LEU A 27 -2.61 -7.60 -1.64
N LYS A 28 -2.18 -6.93 -2.71
CA LYS A 28 -3.10 -6.31 -3.66
C LYS A 28 -3.57 -7.37 -4.67
N ARG A 29 -4.87 -7.40 -4.95
CA ARG A 29 -5.47 -8.17 -6.04
C ARG A 29 -6.25 -7.24 -6.95
N SER A 30 -6.42 -7.61 -8.20
CA SER A 30 -7.32 -6.92 -9.10
C SER A 30 -8.77 -7.30 -8.78
N TYR A 31 -9.63 -6.29 -8.64
CA TYR A 31 -11.07 -6.46 -8.50
C TYR A 31 -11.77 -5.78 -9.67
N GLN A 32 -12.78 -6.45 -10.22
CA GLN A 32 -13.72 -5.83 -11.15
C GLN A 32 -14.69 -4.94 -10.38
N LEU A 33 -14.98 -3.78 -10.95
CA LEU A 33 -15.83 -2.75 -10.38
C LEU A 33 -16.95 -2.41 -11.36
N THR A 34 -18.14 -2.13 -10.86
CA THR A 34 -19.34 -1.96 -11.70
C THR A 34 -20.05 -0.64 -11.40
N GLY A 35 -20.47 0.08 -12.45
CA GLY A 35 -21.36 1.24 -12.37
C GLY A 35 -20.72 2.60 -12.02
N GLY A 36 -19.41 2.64 -11.76
CA GLY A 36 -18.71 3.87 -11.34
C GLY A 36 -17.67 4.37 -12.34
N PRO A 37 -16.82 5.33 -11.93
CA PRO A 37 -15.86 6.00 -12.82
C PRO A 37 -14.73 5.09 -13.33
N ILE A 38 -14.52 3.93 -12.70
CA ILE A 38 -13.52 2.94 -13.12
C ILE A 38 -14.11 1.52 -13.12
N SER A 39 -13.55 0.66 -13.96
CA SER A 39 -13.99 -0.73 -14.12
C SER A 39 -13.10 -1.76 -13.41
N ARG A 40 -11.91 -1.36 -12.97
CA ARG A 40 -10.96 -2.26 -12.30
C ARG A 40 -9.99 -1.50 -11.40
N ALA A 41 -9.66 -2.07 -10.24
CA ALA A 41 -8.65 -1.52 -9.33
C ALA A 41 -7.83 -2.62 -8.63
N TRP A 42 -6.60 -2.29 -8.22
CA TRP A 42 -5.75 -3.14 -7.39
C TRP A 42 -5.94 -2.78 -5.92
N LEU A 43 -6.69 -3.60 -5.20
CA LEU A 43 -7.11 -3.35 -3.82
C LEU A 43 -6.65 -4.47 -2.89
N CYS A 44 -6.53 -4.16 -1.60
CA CYS A 44 -6.29 -5.15 -0.56
C CYS A 44 -7.59 -5.89 -0.20
N THR A 45 -8.73 -5.22 -0.38
CA THR A 45 -10.07 -5.68 -0.02
C THR A 45 -11.11 -5.11 -1.00
N PRO A 46 -12.21 -5.82 -1.27
CA PRO A 46 -13.30 -5.26 -2.08
C PRO A 46 -13.96 -4.07 -1.35
N GLY A 47 -14.53 -3.13 -2.11
CA GLY A 47 -15.31 -2.02 -1.56
C GLY A 47 -14.57 -0.93 -0.78
N THR A 48 -13.24 -0.92 -0.77
CA THR A 48 -12.46 0.11 -0.04
C THR A 48 -12.12 1.34 -0.87
N LEU A 49 -12.88 1.61 -1.94
CA LEU A 49 -12.52 2.63 -2.89
C LEU A 49 -13.58 3.73 -2.95
N THR A 50 -13.19 4.91 -2.48
CA THR A 50 -14.01 6.13 -2.44
C THR A 50 -13.50 7.13 -3.48
N PHE A 51 -14.40 7.75 -4.24
CA PHE A 51 -14.07 8.77 -5.22
C PHE A 51 -14.72 10.11 -4.90
N ARG A 52 -13.94 11.16 -5.13
CA ARG A 52 -14.39 12.55 -5.21
C ARG A 52 -13.61 13.22 -6.34
N LEU A 53 -14.09 13.05 -7.58
CA LEU A 53 -13.45 13.61 -8.76
C LEU A 53 -14.51 14.08 -9.76
N GLY A 54 -14.53 15.38 -10.05
CA GLY A 54 -15.58 15.99 -10.89
C GLY A 54 -16.96 15.70 -10.32
N ASN A 55 -17.88 15.22 -11.16
CA ASN A 55 -19.25 14.86 -10.75
C ASN A 55 -19.35 13.48 -10.05
N TRP A 56 -18.24 12.75 -9.92
CA TRP A 56 -18.23 11.45 -9.26
C TRP A 56 -17.94 11.62 -7.77
N HIS A 57 -19.01 11.55 -6.98
CA HIS A 57 -18.97 11.52 -5.53
C HIS A 57 -19.61 10.22 -5.06
N GLY A 58 -18.84 9.37 -4.41
CA GLY A 58 -19.34 8.05 -4.01
C GLY A 58 -18.27 7.07 -3.63
N HIS A 59 -18.66 5.81 -3.50
CA HIS A 59 -17.79 4.71 -3.15
C HIS A 59 -18.25 3.40 -3.77
N TYR A 60 -17.36 2.42 -3.83
CA TYR A 60 -17.76 1.05 -4.17
C TYR A 60 -18.14 0.30 -2.89
N ASN A 61 -19.26 -0.41 -2.89
CA ASN A 61 -19.70 -1.23 -1.75
C ASN A 61 -18.90 -2.55 -1.64
N ALA A 62 -19.22 -3.39 -0.67
CA ALA A 62 -18.57 -4.69 -0.47
C ALA A 62 -18.70 -5.67 -1.67
N LYS A 63 -19.68 -5.43 -2.57
CA LYS A 63 -19.88 -6.17 -3.82
C LYS A 63 -19.17 -5.52 -5.03
N ASN A 64 -18.40 -4.46 -4.80
CA ASN A 64 -17.76 -3.64 -5.83
C ASN A 64 -18.74 -2.93 -6.79
N GLU A 65 -19.93 -2.61 -6.30
CA GLU A 65 -20.93 -1.82 -7.02
C GLU A 65 -20.84 -0.36 -6.58
N TRP A 66 -20.96 0.56 -7.52
CA TRP A 66 -20.91 1.99 -7.26
C TRP A 66 -22.13 2.49 -6.47
N VAL A 67 -21.85 3.24 -5.41
CA VAL A 67 -22.83 3.89 -4.53
C VAL A 67 -22.53 5.40 -4.52
N PRO A 68 -23.36 6.22 -5.18
CA PRO A 68 -23.20 7.67 -5.14
C PRO A 68 -23.46 8.20 -3.72
N ILE A 69 -22.76 9.28 -3.34
CA ILE A 69 -22.92 10.03 -2.09
C ILE A 69 -23.41 11.44 -2.43
#